data_AF-A0A3E0Q7J6-F1
#
_entry.id   AF-A0A3E0Q7J6-F1
#
_cell.length_a   1.000
_cell.length_b   1.000
_cell.length_c   1.000
_cell.angle_alpha   90.00
_cell.angle_beta   90.00
_cell.angle_gamma   90.00
#
_symmetry.space_group_name_H-M   'P 1'
#
loop_
_entity.id
_entity.type
_entity.pdbx_description
1 polymer ?
#
loop_
_entity_poly.entity_id
_entity_poly.type
_entity_poly.pdbx_seq_one_letter_code
_entity_poly.pdbx_strand_id
1 'polypeptide(L)'
;MGLFSRKDWNILAIIFERSDLFQINGQRVKGAAAEKARDGAKRHPRSLFWAVFDQKGAYLEGGPGAGSNNVPADTVKRLERELRYNSAIQEVLKTLSSGSEDKVARPMPGAAPSKRPE
;
A
#
# COMPACT_ATOMS: atom_id res chain seq x y z
N MET A 1 -25.12 -19.31 -14.13
CA MET A 1 -24.57 -18.16 -14.89
C MET A 1 -23.50 -17.52 -14.04
N GLY A 2 -22.23 -17.61 -14.46
CA GLY A 2 -21.07 -17.26 -13.64
C GLY A 2 -20.90 -15.76 -13.45
N LEU A 3 -21.16 -15.27 -12.24
CA LEU A 3 -20.76 -13.94 -11.77
C LEU A 3 -19.24 -13.91 -11.57
N PHE A 4 -18.47 -13.85 -12.64
CA PHE A 4 -17.07 -13.46 -12.56
C PHE A 4 -17.02 -11.97 -12.18
N SER A 5 -16.93 -11.69 -10.88
CA SER A 5 -16.56 -10.37 -10.40
C SER A 5 -15.24 -10.00 -11.07
N ARG A 6 -15.32 -9.06 -12.02
CA ARG A 6 -14.19 -8.54 -12.79
C ARG A 6 -13.40 -7.58 -11.90
N LYS A 7 -12.91 -8.07 -10.75
CA LYS A 7 -12.05 -7.30 -9.84
C LYS A 7 -10.82 -6.89 -10.65
N ASP A 8 -10.56 -5.60 -10.74
CA ASP A 8 -9.36 -5.02 -11.34
C ASP A 8 -8.88 -3.95 -10.37
N TRP A 9 -7.93 -4.33 -9.54
CA TRP A 9 -7.56 -3.59 -8.34
C TRP A 9 -6.11 -3.16 -8.40
N ASN A 10 -5.86 -1.96 -7.89
CA ASN A 10 -4.53 -1.48 -7.54
C ASN A 10 -4.33 -1.75 -6.06
N ILE A 11 -3.48 -2.71 -5.75
CA ILE A 11 -3.16 -3.13 -4.39
C ILE A 11 -1.86 -2.46 -4.00
N LEU A 12 -1.84 -1.84 -2.82
CA LEU A 12 -0.71 -1.10 -2.32
C LEU A 12 -0.31 -1.64 -0.95
N ALA A 13 0.99 -1.78 -0.72
CA ALA A 13 1.59 -2.16 0.55
C ALA A 13 2.71 -1.18 0.89
N ILE A 14 2.63 -0.57 2.07
CA ILE A 14 3.75 0.19 2.64
C ILE A 14 4.58 -0.79 3.45
N ILE A 15 5.79 -1.07 2.99
CA ILE A 15 6.72 -2.02 3.57
C ILE A 15 7.82 -1.24 4.28
N PHE A 16 8.16 -1.62 5.52
CA PHE A 16 9.36 -1.10 6.16
C PHE A 16 10.56 -1.98 5.82
N GLU A 17 11.67 -1.38 5.42
CA GLU A 17 12.95 -2.08 5.25
C GLU A 17 13.81 -1.95 6.52
N ARG A 18 13.74 -0.78 7.15
CA ARG A 18 14.35 -0.45 8.45
C ARG A 18 13.39 0.44 9.23
N SER A 19 13.63 0.68 10.52
CA SER A 19 12.74 1.44 11.41
C SER A 19 12.39 2.86 10.91
N ASP A 20 13.18 3.40 9.99
CA ASP A 20 13.09 4.74 9.43
C ASP A 20 12.95 4.77 7.90
N LEU A 21 12.98 3.60 7.24
CA LEU A 21 12.96 3.48 5.79
C LEU A 21 11.75 2.68 5.34
N PHE A 22 10.87 3.34 4.60
CA PHE A 22 9.62 2.77 4.11
C PHE A 22 9.56 2.83 2.58
N GLN A 23 8.96 1.79 2.00
CA GLN A 23 8.80 1.60 0.58
C GLN A 23 7.33 1.36 0.26
N ILE A 24 6.82 2.07 -0.73
CA ILE A 24 5.50 1.84 -1.31
C ILE A 24 5.66 0.80 -2.41
N ASN A 25 4.96 -0.32 -2.28
CA ASN A 25 4.88 -1.35 -3.31
C ASN A 25 3.44 -1.40 -3.82
N GLY A 26 3.27 -1.19 -5.11
CA GLY A 26 1.99 -1.22 -5.80
C GLY A 26 1.93 -2.38 -6.79
N GLN A 27 0.76 -2.98 -6.92
CA GLN A 27 0.51 -4.03 -7.90
C GLN A 27 -0.92 -3.92 -8.44
N ARG A 28 -1.06 -3.92 -9.78
CA ARG A 28 -2.35 -4.08 -10.44
C ARG A 28 -2.65 -5.56 -10.62
N VAL A 29 -3.84 -6.01 -10.19
CA VAL A 29 -4.22 -7.42 -10.24
C VAL A 29 -5.70 -7.58 -10.57
N LYS A 30 -6.01 -8.63 -11.35
CA LYS A 30 -7.37 -8.93 -11.80
C LYS A 30 -7.91 -10.26 -11.25
N GLY A 31 -9.24 -10.35 -11.14
CA GLY A 31 -9.98 -11.57 -10.78
C GLY A 31 -9.58 -12.17 -9.44
N ALA A 32 -9.57 -13.50 -9.35
CA ALA A 32 -9.25 -14.23 -8.12
C ALA A 32 -7.82 -13.98 -7.60
N ALA A 33 -6.89 -13.54 -8.45
CA ALA A 33 -5.54 -13.19 -8.03
C ALA A 33 -5.51 -11.89 -7.20
N ALA A 34 -6.50 -11.00 -7.36
CA ALA A 34 -6.56 -9.74 -6.63
C ALA A 34 -6.76 -9.96 -5.13
N GLU A 35 -7.60 -10.92 -4.74
CA GLU A 35 -7.78 -11.29 -3.34
C GLU A 35 -6.50 -11.87 -2.73
N LYS A 36 -5.80 -12.74 -3.48
CA LYS A 36 -4.52 -13.31 -3.04
C LYS A 36 -3.45 -12.24 -2.84
N ALA A 37 -3.36 -11.28 -3.75
CA ALA A 37 -2.40 -10.18 -3.64
C ALA A 37 -2.73 -9.25 -2.46
N ARG A 38 -4.02 -8.94 -2.24
CA ARG A 38 -4.47 -8.18 -1.06
C ARG A 38 -4.13 -8.89 0.24
N ASP A 39 -4.46 -10.18 0.32
CA ASP A 39 -4.20 -10.98 1.51
C ASP A 39 -2.69 -11.14 1.75
N GLY A 40 -1.90 -11.25 0.68
CA GLY A 40 -0.44 -11.22 0.71
C GLY A 40 0.09 -9.90 1.28
N ALA A 41 -0.40 -8.76 0.80
CA ALA A 41 -0.04 -7.44 1.32
C ALA A 41 -0.37 -7.32 2.83
N LYS A 42 -1.57 -7.72 3.23
CA LYS A 42 -2.03 -7.70 4.63
C LYS A 42 -1.16 -8.56 5.55
N ARG A 43 -0.80 -9.77 5.12
CA ARG A 43 -0.04 -10.76 5.91
C ARG A 43 1.46 -10.58 5.82
N HIS A 44 1.97 -9.73 4.92
CA HIS A 44 3.40 -9.54 4.76
C HIS A 44 4.01 -9.04 6.08
N PRO A 45 5.04 -9.70 6.63
CA PRO A 45 5.56 -9.41 7.98
C PRO A 45 6.13 -8.00 8.11
N ARG A 46 6.51 -7.39 6.97
CA ARG A 46 7.00 -6.01 6.90
C ARG A 46 5.97 -4.99 6.41
N SER A 47 4.74 -5.41 6.09
CA SER A 47 3.70 -4.45 5.69
C SER A 47 3.20 -3.71 6.92
N LEU A 48 3.40 -2.39 6.94
CA LEU A 48 2.82 -1.50 7.95
C LEU A 48 1.37 -1.19 7.64
N PHE A 49 1.09 -1.00 6.35
CA PHE A 49 -0.23 -0.67 5.86
C PHE A 49 -0.47 -1.32 4.51
N TRP A 50 -1.72 -1.68 4.23
CA TRP A 50 -2.15 -2.15 2.93
C TRP A 50 -3.44 -1.44 2.52
N ALA A 51 -3.62 -1.25 1.23
CA ALA A 51 -4.81 -0.63 0.66
C ALA A 51 -5.15 -1.24 -0.69
N VAL A 52 -6.43 -1.17 -1.04
CA VAL A 52 -6.99 -1.55 -2.32
C VAL A 52 -7.68 -0.33 -2.91
N PHE A 53 -7.34 -0.04 -4.15
CA PHE A 53 -7.98 0.99 -4.95
C PHE A 53 -8.56 0.37 -6.22
N ASP A 54 -9.61 0.98 -6.76
CA ASP A 54 -10.04 0.66 -8.12
C ASP A 54 -9.11 1.30 -9.17
N GLN A 55 -9.37 1.03 -10.45
CA GLN A 55 -8.61 1.60 -11.58
C GLN A 55 -8.82 3.11 -11.78
N LYS A 56 -9.77 3.71 -11.07
CA LYS A 56 -10.02 5.16 -11.07
C LYS A 56 -9.30 5.84 -9.90
N GLY A 57 -8.61 5.09 -9.05
CA GLY A 57 -7.94 5.59 -7.85
C GLY A 57 -8.87 5.76 -6.65
N ALA A 58 -10.11 5.24 -6.70
CA ALA A 58 -11.02 5.26 -5.56
C ALA A 58 -10.57 4.23 -4.52
N TYR A 59 -10.42 4.67 -3.27
CA TYR A 59 -10.13 3.79 -2.14
C TYR A 59 -11.30 2.83 -1.88
N LEU A 60 -11.03 1.53 -1.86
CA LEU A 60 -12.04 0.49 -1.62
C LEU A 60 -11.95 -0.05 -0.19
N GLU A 61 -10.76 -0.49 0.22
CA GLU A 61 -10.49 -1.03 1.55
C GLU A 61 -9.01 -0.92 1.89
N GLY A 62 -8.66 -1.10 3.16
CA GLY A 62 -7.30 -1.01 3.63
C GLY A 62 -7.24 -0.96 5.15
N GLY A 63 -6.04 -1.05 5.68
CA GLY A 63 -5.79 -1.01 7.11
C GLY A 63 -4.36 -1.39 7.48
N PRO A 64 -4.09 -1.51 8.78
CA PRO A 64 -2.78 -1.94 9.27
C PRO A 64 -2.41 -3.33 8.72
N GLY A 65 -1.14 -3.48 8.34
CA GLY A 65 -0.55 -4.76 7.97
C GLY A 65 0.07 -5.48 9.17
N ALA A 66 0.48 -6.73 9.00
CA ALA A 66 1.08 -7.54 10.07
C ALA A 66 2.34 -6.91 10.70
N GLY A 67 3.08 -6.13 9.92
CA GLY A 67 4.28 -5.44 10.35
C GLY A 67 4.03 -4.18 11.19
N SER A 68 2.79 -3.69 11.27
CA SER A 68 2.43 -2.51 12.07
C SER A 68 2.81 -2.61 13.55
N ASN A 69 2.84 -3.82 14.10
CA ASN A 69 3.25 -4.08 15.49
C ASN A 69 4.75 -3.84 15.75
N ASN A 70 5.57 -3.77 14.69
CA ASN A 70 7.01 -3.58 14.80
C ASN A 70 7.42 -2.09 14.81
N VAL A 71 6.45 -1.17 14.73
CA VAL A 71 6.70 0.27 14.71
C VAL A 71 5.80 0.98 15.73
N PRO A 72 6.14 2.22 16.14
CA PRO A 72 5.28 3.00 17.00
C PRO A 72 3.89 3.21 16.39
N ALA A 73 2.84 3.15 17.22
CA ALA A 73 1.45 3.31 16.78
C ALA A 73 1.21 4.67 16.09
N ASP A 74 1.96 5.71 16.48
CA ASP A 74 1.88 7.03 15.87
C ASP A 74 2.38 7.04 14.41
N THR A 75 3.36 6.21 14.08
CA THR A 75 3.81 6.00 12.70
C THR A 75 2.68 5.44 11.84
N VAL A 76 1.97 4.43 12.35
CA VAL A 76 0.85 3.80 11.62
C VAL A 76 -0.30 4.79 11.40
N LYS A 77 -0.70 5.52 12.44
CA LYS A 77 -1.74 6.57 12.35
C LYS A 77 -1.37 7.69 11.38
N ARG A 78 -0.09 8.08 11.35
CA ARG A 78 0.41 9.08 10.41
C ARG A 78 0.32 8.55 8.97
N LEU A 79 0.80 7.33 8.72
CA LEU A 79 0.73 6.70 7.40
C LEU A 79 -0.73 6.62 6.91
N GLU A 80 -1.67 6.19 7.75
CA GLU A 80 -3.11 6.14 7.45
C GLU A 80 -3.66 7.48 6.96
N ARG A 81 -3.26 8.60 7.57
CA ARG A 81 -3.68 9.95 7.17
C ARG A 81 -3.03 10.39 5.87
N GLU A 82 -1.75 10.10 5.70
CA GLU A 82 -0.98 10.50 4.53
C GLU A 82 -1.33 9.69 3.28
N LEU A 83 -1.90 8.49 3.41
CA LEU A 83 -2.11 7.56 2.31
C LEU A 83 -2.87 8.13 1.11
N ARG A 84 -3.87 8.99 1.36
CA ARG A 84 -4.66 9.61 0.29
C ARG A 84 -3.99 10.83 -0.34
N TYR A 85 -3.04 11.46 0.35
CA TYR A 85 -2.47 12.74 -0.07
C TYR A 85 -0.97 12.69 -0.35
N ASN A 86 -0.33 11.56 -0.07
CA ASN A 86 1.09 11.37 -0.35
C ASN A 86 1.33 11.30 -1.86
N SER A 87 2.15 12.22 -2.36
CA SER A 87 2.45 12.34 -3.78
C SER A 87 3.07 11.08 -4.37
N ALA A 88 3.91 10.36 -3.62
CA ALA A 88 4.51 9.10 -4.09
C ALA A 88 3.47 7.98 -4.23
N ILE A 89 2.46 7.95 -3.36
CA ILE A 89 1.34 7.00 -3.49
C ILE A 89 0.49 7.36 -4.71
N GLN A 90 0.19 8.64 -4.92
CA GLN A 90 -0.55 9.10 -6.09
C GLN A 90 0.20 8.80 -7.41
N GLU A 91 1.53 8.95 -7.42
CA GLU A 91 2.36 8.57 -8.56
C GLU A 91 2.29 7.05 -8.84
N VAL A 92 2.43 6.22 -7.79
CA VAL A 92 2.28 4.77 -7.89
C VAL A 92 0.92 4.38 -8.45
N LEU A 93 -0.16 4.96 -7.93
CA LEU A 93 -1.52 4.69 -8.42
C LEU A 93 -1.70 5.12 -9.87
N LYS A 94 -1.13 6.26 -10.26
CA LYS A 94 -1.16 6.75 -11.65
C LYS A 94 -0.45 5.79 -12.60
N THR A 95 0.75 5.32 -12.24
CA THR A 95 1.52 4.35 -13.04
C THR A 95 0.79 3.02 -13.21
N LEU A 96 0.17 2.51 -12.15
CA LEU A 96 -0.61 1.26 -12.22
C LEU A 96 -1.87 1.43 -13.07
N SER A 97 -2.57 2.56 -12.92
CA SER A 97 -3.83 2.83 -13.61
C SER A 97 -3.63 3.12 -15.10
N SER A 98 -2.49 3.70 -15.50
CA SER A 98 -2.15 3.87 -16.92
C SER A 98 -1.86 2.54 -17.62
N GLY A 99 -1.62 1.47 -16.85
CA GLY A 99 -1.19 0.17 -17.39
C GLY A 99 0.23 0.19 -17.96
N SER A 100 1.03 1.21 -17.61
CA SER A 100 2.44 1.28 -18.01
C SER A 100 3.27 0.21 -17.30
N GLU A 101 2.93 -0.10 -16.05
CA GLU A 101 3.52 -1.19 -15.27
C GLU A 101 2.43 -1.91 -14.45
N ASP A 102 2.57 -3.22 -14.31
CA ASP A 102 1.68 -4.03 -13.45
C ASP A 102 2.15 -4.07 -11.99
N LYS A 103 3.41 -3.70 -11.74
CA LYS A 103 4.05 -3.65 -10.42
C LYS A 103 4.98 -2.47 -10.37
N VAL A 104 4.92 -1.69 -9.30
CA VAL A 104 5.78 -0.52 -9.11
C VAL A 104 6.24 -0.46 -7.67
N ALA A 105 7.50 -0.08 -7.47
CA ALA A 105 8.07 0.14 -6.15
C ALA A 105 8.66 1.54 -6.11
N ARG A 106 8.30 2.32 -5.09
CA ARG A 106 8.83 3.68 -4.86
C ARG A 106 9.22 3.86 -3.39
N PRO A 107 10.34 4.53 -3.09
CA PRO A 107 10.64 4.92 -1.72
C PRO A 107 9.56 5.89 -1.23
N MET A 108 9.17 5.78 0.05
CA MET A 108 8.23 6.70 0.66
C MET A 108 8.98 7.90 1.26
N PRO A 109 8.79 9.13 0.76
CA PRO A 109 9.46 10.30 1.32
C PRO A 109 8.90 10.62 2.72
N GLY A 110 9.79 10.96 3.65
CA GLY A 110 9.41 11.60 4.92
C GLY A 110 8.87 10.68 6.03
N ALA A 111 8.90 9.37 5.87
CA ALA A 111 8.40 8.47 6.91
C ALA A 111 9.40 8.19 8.06
N ALA A 112 10.64 8.71 7.97
CA ALA A 112 11.58 8.74 9.09
C ALA A 112 10.92 9.38 10.33
N PRO A 113 11.09 8.80 11.54
CA PRO A 113 10.61 9.44 12.75
C PRO A 113 11.30 10.80 12.89
N SER A 114 10.49 11.83 13.16
CA SER A 114 10.97 13.05 13.80
C SER A 114 11.88 12.63 14.95
N LYS A 115 13.12 13.15 14.93
CA LYS A 115 14.22 12.87 15.86
C LYS A 115 13.75 12.33 17.22
N ARG A 116 14.30 11.17 17.63
CA ARG A 116 14.32 10.80 19.06
C ARG A 116 14.89 12.00 19.82
N PRO A 117 14.20 12.57 20.84
CA PRO A 117 14.88 13.44 21.78
C PRO A 117 15.94 12.59 22.50
N GLU A 118 17.08 13.24 22.76
CA GLU A 118 18.35 12.68 23.24
C GLU A 118 18.26 11.70 24.41
#